data_AF-X0SV11-F1
#
_entry.id   AF-X0SV11-F1
#
_cell.length_a   1.000
_cell.length_b   1.000
_cell.length_c   1.000
_cell.angle_alpha   90.00
_cell.angle_beta   90.00
_cell.angle_gamma   90.00
#
_symmetry.space_group_name_H-M   'P 1'
#
loop_
_entity.id
_entity.type
_entity.pdbx_description
1 polymer ?
#
loop_
_entity_poly.entity_id
_entity_poly.type
_entity_poly.pdbx_seq_one_letter_code
_entity_poly.pdbx_strand_id
1 'polypeptide(L)'
;MPRTRRKAPDREPNPLDVYSSWDLRYAKLIYYGFILGTVIVVLGVWGVLINFLFSKGAWDVWLDLDLGFQIAIIAGAVTGHLFLLVLFYTLFRGGMVRLCQIMFKDRLIANKWTDYYGLRMLIGVALLGLYVTLISVVIGLLPSAFLDVVQKVWDWQVEKFKDYPGMWIMWVGLLVFIFVVIIFIGIMIWNKGVFWVLSHVKEIEEEIEIEENIKKEAIKNSDERTLRDIYKKEMGQKPIHRGRETSGYREWKDKLGIK
;
A
#
# COMPACT_ATOMS: atom_id res chain seq x y z
N MET A 1 -8.16 -0.63 -51.75
CA MET A 1 -7.37 -1.57 -50.93
C MET A 1 -7.84 -1.48 -49.49
N PRO A 2 -8.24 -2.59 -48.85
CA PRO A 2 -8.62 -2.58 -47.44
C PRO A 2 -7.38 -2.28 -46.59
N ARG A 3 -7.47 -1.31 -45.68
CA ARG A 3 -6.40 -0.99 -44.74
C ARG A 3 -6.16 -2.23 -43.85
N THR A 4 -5.02 -2.89 -44.03
CA THR A 4 -4.51 -3.88 -43.07
C THR A 4 -4.48 -3.24 -41.69
N ARG A 5 -5.27 -3.76 -40.74
CA ARG A 5 -5.19 -3.36 -39.34
C ARG A 5 -3.74 -3.53 -38.90
N ARG A 6 -3.09 -2.44 -38.51
CA ARG A 6 -1.75 -2.49 -37.90
C ARG A 6 -1.86 -3.41 -36.69
N LYS A 7 -1.30 -4.62 -36.81
CA LYS A 7 -1.06 -5.49 -35.66
C LYS A 7 -0.16 -4.69 -34.72
N ALA A 8 -0.58 -4.56 -33.46
CA ALA A 8 0.31 -4.02 -32.45
C ALA A 8 1.60 -4.85 -32.44
N PRO A 9 2.78 -4.22 -32.34
CA PRO A 9 4.03 -4.97 -32.26
C PRO A 9 3.95 -5.96 -31.10
N ASP A 10 4.30 -7.22 -31.36
CA ASP A 10 4.45 -8.26 -30.34
C ASP A 10 5.58 -7.83 -29.39
N ARG A 11 5.21 -7.04 -28.37
CA ARG A 11 6.05 -6.76 -27.23
C ARG A 11 5.87 -7.91 -26.26
N GLU A 12 6.99 -8.46 -25.78
CA GLU A 12 6.96 -9.30 -24.60
C GLU A 12 6.17 -8.57 -23.50
N PRO A 13 5.16 -9.22 -22.89
CA PRO A 13 4.30 -8.56 -21.92
C PRO A 13 5.17 -8.05 -20.77
N ASN A 14 5.16 -6.74 -20.55
CA ASN A 14 5.92 -6.17 -19.46
C ASN A 14 5.22 -6.59 -18.15
N PRO A 15 5.94 -7.15 -17.16
CA PRO A 15 5.33 -7.53 -15.88
C PRO A 15 4.65 -6.36 -15.15
N LEU A 16 4.94 -5.11 -15.54
CA LEU A 16 4.29 -3.91 -15.03
C LEU A 16 2.91 -3.63 -15.64
N ASP A 17 2.57 -4.24 -16.78
CA ASP A 17 1.29 -4.01 -17.49
C ASP A 17 0.08 -4.59 -16.74
N VAL A 18 0.34 -5.44 -15.74
CA VAL A 18 -0.68 -6.03 -14.85
C VAL A 18 -1.23 -4.99 -13.84
N TYR A 19 -0.50 -3.90 -13.59
CA TYR A 19 -0.85 -2.90 -12.59
C TYR A 19 -1.58 -1.70 -13.21
N SER A 20 -2.48 -1.08 -12.44
CA SER A 20 -3.16 0.15 -12.87
C SER A 20 -2.17 1.29 -13.08
N SER A 21 -2.48 2.20 -14.01
CA SER A 21 -1.66 3.39 -14.29
C SER A 21 -1.44 4.26 -13.05
N TRP A 22 -2.40 4.31 -12.12
CA TRP A 22 -2.28 5.04 -10.86
C TRP A 22 -1.32 4.35 -9.89
N ASP A 23 -1.39 3.03 -9.77
CA ASP A 23 -0.52 2.24 -8.90
C ASP A 23 0.95 2.36 -9.35
N LEU A 24 1.16 2.36 -10.67
CA LEU A 24 2.47 2.62 -11.26
C LEU A 24 2.97 4.04 -10.96
N ARG A 25 2.09 5.05 -10.91
CA ARG A 25 2.48 6.42 -10.54
C ARG A 25 2.93 6.52 -9.08
N TYR A 26 2.19 5.89 -8.15
CA TYR A 26 2.58 5.87 -6.73
C TYR A 26 3.90 5.12 -6.53
N ALA A 27 4.08 3.96 -7.17
CA ALA A 27 5.34 3.22 -7.11
C ALA A 27 6.51 4.04 -7.68
N LYS A 28 6.30 4.72 -8.82
CA LYS A 28 7.30 5.66 -9.38
C LYS A 28 7.62 6.81 -8.44
N LEU A 29 6.62 7.39 -7.76
CA LEU A 29 6.84 8.49 -6.84
C LEU A 29 7.69 8.08 -5.63
N ILE A 30 7.38 6.93 -5.02
CA ILE A 30 8.19 6.37 -3.92
C ILE A 30 9.61 6.07 -4.40
N TYR A 31 9.72 5.45 -5.57
CA TYR A 31 11.01 5.09 -6.14
C TYR A 31 11.87 6.33 -6.47
N TYR A 32 11.29 7.36 -7.11
CA TYR A 32 11.98 8.62 -7.35
C TYR A 32 12.32 9.35 -6.05
N GLY A 33 11.51 9.21 -5.01
CA GLY A 33 11.83 9.67 -3.66
C GLY A 33 13.10 9.00 -3.12
N PHE A 34 13.24 7.68 -3.28
CA PHE A 34 14.47 6.96 -2.92
C PHE A 34 15.68 7.45 -3.73
N ILE A 35 15.55 7.64 -5.05
CA ILE A 35 16.64 8.18 -5.88
C ILE A 35 17.04 9.57 -5.40
N LEU A 36 16.07 10.46 -5.19
CA LEU A 36 16.30 11.83 -4.75
C LEU A 36 17.03 11.82 -3.40
N GLY A 37 16.58 11.01 -2.44
CA GLY A 37 17.26 10.80 -1.17
C GLY A 37 18.70 10.35 -1.35
N THR A 38 18.97 9.38 -2.23
CA THR A 38 20.34 8.93 -2.47
C THR A 38 21.21 10.01 -3.10
N VAL A 39 20.70 10.74 -4.10
CA VAL A 39 21.44 11.84 -4.74
C VAL A 39 21.82 12.90 -3.70
N ILE A 40 20.89 13.28 -2.82
CA ILE A 40 21.16 14.25 -1.74
C ILE A 40 22.23 13.70 -0.79
N VAL A 41 22.15 12.43 -0.38
CA VAL A 41 23.18 11.83 0.49
C VAL A 41 24.54 11.79 -0.19
N VAL A 42 24.63 11.41 -1.46
CA VAL A 42 25.89 11.39 -2.23
C VAL A 42 26.49 12.78 -2.34
N LEU A 43 25.66 13.81 -2.63
CA LEU A 43 26.10 15.21 -2.63
C LEU A 43 26.59 15.64 -1.24
N GLY A 44 25.93 15.19 -0.18
CA GLY A 44 26.36 15.43 1.19
C GLY A 44 27.71 14.81 1.51
N VAL A 45 27.95 13.56 1.09
CA VAL A 45 29.25 12.88 1.22
C VAL A 45 30.36 13.67 0.53
N TRP A 46 30.11 14.15 -0.69
CA TRP A 46 31.05 15.04 -1.38
C TRP A 46 31.30 16.33 -0.61
N GLY A 47 30.25 16.96 -0.07
CA GLY A 47 30.38 18.15 0.76
C GLY A 47 31.25 17.91 2.00
N VAL A 48 31.14 16.74 2.63
CA VAL A 48 31.99 16.35 3.77
C VAL A 48 33.44 16.14 3.33
N LEU A 49 33.67 15.45 2.21
CA LEU A 49 35.00 15.22 1.66
C LEU A 49 35.70 16.52 1.27
N ILE A 50 34.99 17.44 0.62
CA ILE A 50 35.51 18.76 0.24
C ILE A 50 35.88 19.56 1.49
N ASN A 51 35.01 19.60 2.50
CA ASN A 51 35.31 20.31 3.74
C ASN A 51 36.53 19.69 4.47
N PHE A 52 36.66 18.36 4.45
CA PHE A 52 37.83 17.67 4.96
C PHE A 52 39.12 18.07 4.22
N LEU A 53 39.08 18.11 2.89
CA LEU A 53 40.21 18.51 2.04
C LEU A 53 40.67 19.95 2.32
N PHE A 54 39.76 20.91 2.31
CA PHE A 54 40.12 22.33 2.37
C PHE A 54 40.28 22.89 3.79
N SER A 55 39.48 22.45 4.76
CA SER A 55 39.45 23.08 6.09
C SER A 55 40.37 22.41 7.11
N LYS A 56 40.80 21.16 6.88
CA LYS A 56 41.65 20.40 7.84
C LYS A 56 43.10 20.27 7.41
N GLY A 57 43.56 21.00 6.40
CA GLY A 57 44.92 20.91 5.88
C GLY A 57 45.23 19.58 5.17
N ALA A 58 44.21 18.76 4.89
CA ALA A 58 44.38 17.53 4.11
C ALA A 58 44.75 17.82 2.66
N TRP A 59 44.58 19.05 2.19
CA TRP A 59 45.09 19.51 0.90
C TRP A 59 46.62 19.45 0.81
N ASP A 60 47.33 19.78 1.89
CA ASP A 60 48.79 19.72 1.91
C ASP A 60 49.26 18.26 1.90
N VAL A 61 48.57 17.39 2.64
CA VAL A 61 48.78 15.93 2.62
C VAL A 61 48.47 15.34 1.23
N TRP A 62 47.44 15.86 0.56
CA TRP A 62 47.09 15.47 -0.81
C TRP A 62 48.19 15.83 -1.81
N LEU A 63 48.77 17.03 -1.71
CA LEU A 63 49.85 17.47 -2.59
C LEU A 63 51.17 16.72 -2.33
N ASP A 64 51.39 16.25 -1.11
CA ASP A 64 52.57 15.45 -0.73
C ASP A 64 52.45 13.96 -1.14
N LEU A 65 51.26 13.49 -1.52
CA LEU A 65 51.07 12.15 -2.07
C LEU A 65 51.71 12.01 -3.45
N ASP A 66 52.34 10.86 -3.69
CA ASP A 66 52.87 10.52 -5.01
C ASP A 66 51.80 10.61 -6.10
N LEU A 67 52.19 11.06 -7.28
CA LEU A 67 51.30 11.30 -8.41
C LEU A 67 50.51 10.04 -8.81
N GLY A 68 51.09 8.84 -8.62
CA GLY A 68 50.39 7.57 -8.80
C GLY A 68 49.22 7.38 -7.83
N PHE A 69 49.37 7.75 -6.55
CA PHE A 69 48.30 7.65 -5.56
C PHE A 69 47.20 8.68 -5.81
N GLN A 70 47.55 9.91 -6.20
CA GLN A 70 46.56 10.93 -6.55
C GLN A 70 45.67 10.47 -7.72
N ILE A 71 46.28 9.95 -8.78
CA ILE A 71 45.56 9.40 -9.94
C ILE A 71 44.70 8.21 -9.52
N ALA A 72 45.22 7.30 -8.69
CA ALA A 72 44.46 6.14 -8.22
C ALA A 72 43.20 6.54 -7.43
N ILE A 73 43.28 7.56 -6.57
CA ILE A 73 42.14 8.06 -5.80
C ILE A 73 41.10 8.71 -6.71
N ILE A 74 41.52 9.52 -7.69
CA ILE A 74 40.61 10.13 -8.67
C ILE A 74 39.94 9.04 -9.53
N ALA A 75 40.72 8.10 -10.06
CA ALA A 75 40.20 6.99 -10.85
C ALA A 75 39.24 6.12 -10.04
N GLY A 76 39.55 5.86 -8.77
CA GLY A 76 38.66 5.16 -7.83
C GLY A 76 37.35 5.91 -7.60
N ALA A 77 37.41 7.22 -7.40
CA ALA A 77 36.22 8.06 -7.24
C ALA A 77 35.33 8.04 -8.51
N VAL A 78 35.93 8.21 -9.69
CA VAL A 78 35.21 8.17 -10.98
C VAL A 78 34.60 6.78 -11.22
N THR A 79 35.37 5.72 -11.00
CA THR A 79 34.89 4.34 -11.18
C THR A 79 33.76 4.01 -10.21
N GLY A 80 33.89 4.43 -8.94
CA GLY A 80 32.84 4.27 -7.93
C GLY A 80 31.54 4.97 -8.32
N HIS A 81 31.62 6.17 -8.91
CA HIS A 81 30.44 6.90 -9.40
C HIS A 81 29.76 6.22 -10.59
N LEU A 82 30.56 5.78 -11.58
CA LEU A 82 30.04 5.03 -12.72
C LEU A 82 29.37 3.73 -12.27
N PHE A 83 29.99 3.02 -11.33
CA PHE A 83 29.41 1.81 -10.75
C PHE A 83 28.10 2.09 -10.02
N LEU A 84 28.03 3.17 -9.24
CA LEU A 84 26.80 3.64 -8.60
C LEU A 84 25.69 3.91 -9.62
N LEU A 85 25.98 4.58 -10.73
CA LEU A 85 25.01 4.83 -11.80
C LEU A 85 24.47 3.55 -12.43
N VAL A 86 25.35 2.58 -12.72
CA VAL A 86 24.95 1.28 -13.27
C VAL A 86 24.13 0.49 -12.26
N LEU A 87 24.53 0.50 -10.99
CA LEU A 87 23.79 -0.15 -9.91
C LEU A 87 22.40 0.48 -9.76
N PHE A 88 22.28 1.81 -9.77
CA PHE A 88 20.98 2.49 -9.78
C PHE A 88 20.12 2.09 -10.98
N TYR A 89 20.69 2.06 -12.18
CA TYR A 89 19.96 1.69 -13.39
C TYR A 89 19.43 0.25 -13.36
N THR A 90 20.28 -0.71 -12.97
CA THR A 90 19.89 -2.13 -12.86
C THR A 90 18.86 -2.35 -11.77
N LEU A 91 19.03 -1.67 -10.63
CA LEU A 91 18.10 -1.70 -9.50
C LEU A 91 16.79 -0.96 -9.82
N PHE A 92 16.77 -0.05 -10.78
CA PHE A 92 15.56 0.63 -11.28
C PHE A 92 14.56 -0.36 -11.87
N ARG A 93 15.02 -1.18 -12.82
CA ARG A 93 14.14 -2.06 -13.59
C ARG A 93 13.61 -3.21 -12.74
N GLY A 94 14.47 -3.84 -11.95
CA GLY A 94 14.07 -4.92 -11.04
C GLY A 94 13.37 -4.42 -9.77
N GLY A 95 13.82 -3.29 -9.23
CA GLY A 95 13.31 -2.71 -7.99
C GLY A 95 11.88 -2.23 -8.13
N MET A 96 11.51 -1.54 -9.22
CA MET A 96 10.11 -1.11 -9.42
C MET A 96 9.14 -2.29 -9.48
N VAL A 97 9.49 -3.37 -10.19
CA VAL A 97 8.65 -4.57 -10.28
C VAL A 97 8.44 -5.18 -8.89
N ARG A 98 9.52 -5.34 -8.12
CA ARG A 98 9.47 -5.88 -6.76
C ARG A 98 8.69 -4.98 -5.81
N LEU A 99 8.81 -3.67 -5.94
CA LEU A 99 8.10 -2.68 -5.13
C LEU A 99 6.59 -2.71 -5.44
N CYS A 100 6.20 -2.77 -6.72
CA CYS A 100 4.81 -2.97 -7.12
C CYS A 100 4.24 -4.30 -6.61
N GLN A 101 5.01 -5.39 -6.68
CA GLN A 101 4.60 -6.68 -6.14
C GLN A 101 4.36 -6.61 -4.64
N ILE A 102 5.29 -6.05 -3.86
CA ILE A 102 5.13 -5.95 -2.40
C ILE A 102 3.94 -5.06 -2.02
N MET A 103 3.75 -3.94 -2.70
CA MET A 103 2.68 -3.00 -2.34
C MET A 103 1.29 -3.45 -2.79
N PHE A 104 1.17 -4.10 -3.95
CA PHE A 104 -0.13 -4.33 -4.60
C PHE A 104 -0.49 -5.80 -4.82
N LYS A 105 0.29 -6.77 -4.31
CA LYS A 105 -0.04 -8.21 -4.42
C LYS A 105 -1.47 -8.51 -3.95
N ASP A 106 -1.85 -7.98 -2.79
CA ASP A 106 -3.15 -8.27 -2.18
C ASP A 106 -4.32 -7.62 -2.94
N ARG A 107 -4.06 -6.51 -3.64
CA ARG A 107 -5.06 -5.84 -4.47
C ARG A 107 -5.37 -6.60 -5.76
N LEU A 108 -4.40 -7.31 -6.34
CA LEU A 108 -4.66 -8.20 -7.48
C LEU A 108 -5.59 -9.34 -7.09
N ILE A 109 -5.45 -9.86 -5.87
CA ILE A 109 -6.36 -10.87 -5.29
C ILE A 109 -7.74 -10.24 -5.02
N ALA A 110 -7.78 -9.00 -4.54
CA ALA A 110 -9.03 -8.25 -4.32
C ALA A 110 -9.83 -7.99 -5.62
N ASN A 111 -9.18 -7.95 -6.79
CA ASN A 111 -9.89 -7.83 -8.07
C ASN A 111 -10.70 -9.08 -8.46
N LYS A 112 -10.57 -10.21 -7.76
CA LYS A 112 -11.51 -11.35 -7.89
C LYS A 112 -12.90 -11.02 -7.30
N TRP A 113 -13.02 -9.94 -6.54
CA TRP A 113 -14.18 -9.54 -5.74
C TRP A 113 -14.81 -8.25 -6.30
N THR A 114 -14.73 -8.07 -7.62
CA THR A 114 -15.03 -6.84 -8.36
C THR A 114 -16.48 -6.38 -8.34
N ASP A 115 -17.43 -7.25 -8.01
CA ASP A 115 -18.85 -6.92 -8.12
C ASP A 115 -19.36 -5.93 -7.06
N TYR A 116 -18.55 -5.60 -6.06
CA TYR A 116 -18.92 -4.72 -4.95
C TYR A 116 -18.14 -3.40 -4.93
N TYR A 117 -18.15 -2.64 -6.04
CA TYR A 117 -17.52 -1.32 -6.10
C TYR A 117 -18.03 -0.37 -5.00
N GLY A 118 -19.34 -0.39 -4.72
CA GLY A 118 -19.97 0.42 -3.67
C GLY A 118 -19.49 0.09 -2.25
N LEU A 119 -19.44 -1.20 -1.91
CA LEU A 119 -18.95 -1.67 -0.61
C LEU A 119 -17.47 -1.31 -0.42
N ARG A 120 -16.65 -1.49 -1.46
CA ARG A 120 -15.23 -1.13 -1.43
C ARG A 120 -15.01 0.36 -1.16
N MET A 121 -15.82 1.23 -1.78
CA MET A 121 -15.77 2.67 -1.53
C MET A 121 -16.21 3.01 -0.10
N LEU A 122 -17.27 2.37 0.39
CA LEU A 122 -17.79 2.62 1.74
C LEU A 122 -16.79 2.17 2.82
N ILE A 123 -16.18 0.99 2.66
CA ILE A 123 -15.07 0.52 3.49
C ILE A 123 -13.86 1.46 3.37
N GLY A 124 -13.55 1.92 2.16
CA GLY A 124 -12.47 2.89 1.94
C GLY A 124 -12.69 4.19 2.70
N VAL A 125 -13.90 4.75 2.68
CA VAL A 125 -14.26 5.96 3.43
C VAL A 125 -14.22 5.71 4.95
N ALA A 126 -14.74 4.57 5.41
CA ALA A 126 -14.71 4.21 6.82
C ALA A 126 -13.27 4.05 7.36
N LEU A 127 -12.41 3.35 6.62
CA LEU A 127 -11.00 3.23 6.96
C LEU A 127 -10.30 4.57 6.93
N LEU A 128 -10.54 5.42 5.92
CA LEU A 128 -9.95 6.76 5.86
C LEU A 128 -10.36 7.59 7.08
N GLY A 129 -11.65 7.55 7.46
CA GLY A 129 -12.15 8.19 8.68
C GLY A 129 -11.43 7.69 9.94
N LEU A 130 -11.26 6.37 10.07
CA LEU A 130 -10.51 5.74 11.17
C LEU A 130 -9.04 6.17 11.19
N TYR A 131 -8.39 6.28 10.03
CA TYR A 131 -7.01 6.74 9.94
C TYR A 131 -6.88 8.20 10.35
N VAL A 132 -7.78 9.07 9.88
CA VAL A 132 -7.76 10.49 10.24
C VAL A 132 -7.98 10.63 11.74
N THR A 133 -8.93 9.91 12.33
CA THR A 133 -9.14 9.96 13.78
C THR A 133 -7.94 9.42 14.55
N LEU A 134 -7.34 8.30 14.12
CA LEU A 134 -6.11 7.77 14.74
C LEU A 134 -4.95 8.78 14.65
N ILE A 135 -4.73 9.39 13.50
CA ILE A 135 -3.68 10.40 13.31
C ILE A 135 -3.97 11.63 14.17
N SER A 136 -5.21 12.13 14.21
CA SER A 136 -5.59 13.26 15.06
C SER A 136 -5.46 12.94 16.54
N VAL A 137 -5.80 11.73 16.97
CA VAL A 137 -5.60 11.26 18.35
C VAL A 137 -4.12 11.15 18.65
N VAL A 138 -3.31 10.58 17.76
CA VAL A 138 -1.85 10.53 17.93
C VAL A 138 -1.29 11.95 18.03
N ILE A 139 -1.65 12.88 17.14
CA ILE A 139 -1.18 14.27 17.18
C ILE A 139 -1.66 14.98 18.45
N GLY A 140 -2.92 14.78 18.85
CA GLY A 140 -3.51 15.41 20.04
C GLY A 140 -3.05 14.82 21.37
N LEU A 141 -2.67 13.54 21.39
CA LEU A 141 -2.12 12.84 22.56
C LEU A 141 -0.59 12.80 22.56
N LEU A 142 0.06 13.19 21.47
CA LEU A 142 1.52 13.28 21.40
C LEU A 142 1.95 14.21 22.54
N PRO A 143 2.68 13.69 23.54
CA PRO A 143 3.05 14.50 24.69
C PRO A 143 3.83 15.72 24.21
N SER A 144 3.67 16.87 24.87
CA SER A 144 4.56 18.02 24.67
C SER A 144 6.02 17.60 24.74
N ALA A 145 6.34 16.62 25.60
CA ALA A 145 7.66 16.00 25.68
C ALA A 145 8.17 15.40 24.35
N PHE A 146 7.31 14.83 23.49
CA PHE A 146 7.74 14.32 22.19
C PHE A 146 8.10 15.46 21.22
N LEU A 147 7.25 16.49 21.13
CA LEU A 147 7.54 17.66 20.31
C LEU A 147 8.79 18.40 20.80
N ASP A 148 8.97 18.50 22.13
CA ASP A 148 10.18 19.05 22.75
C ASP A 148 11.42 18.23 22.40
N VAL A 149 11.33 16.90 22.36
CA VAL A 149 12.45 16.04 21.93
C VAL A 149 12.78 16.27 20.46
N VAL A 150 11.77 16.32 19.57
CA VAL A 150 11.99 16.60 18.14
C VAL A 150 12.63 17.98 17.96
N GLN A 151 12.14 19.00 18.67
CA GLN A 151 12.72 20.34 18.63
C GLN A 151 14.16 20.36 19.16
N LYS A 152 14.44 19.71 20.30
CA LYS A 152 15.81 19.63 20.84
C LYS A 152 16.77 18.91 19.91
N VAL A 153 16.33 17.83 19.27
CA VAL A 153 17.13 17.13 18.25
C VAL A 153 17.40 18.04 17.06
N TRP A 154 16.40 18.81 16.62
CA TRP A 154 16.55 19.79 15.55
C TRP A 154 17.55 20.89 15.90
N ASP A 155 17.40 21.52 17.08
CA ASP A 155 18.27 22.59 17.55
C ASP A 155 19.72 22.11 17.72
N TRP A 156 19.91 20.92 18.32
CA TRP A 156 21.22 20.27 18.42
C TRP A 156 21.86 20.04 17.04
N GLN A 157 21.05 19.64 16.05
CA GLN A 157 21.48 19.45 14.66
C GLN A 157 21.96 20.77 14.04
N VAL A 158 21.14 21.82 14.14
CA VAL A 158 21.45 23.14 13.60
C VAL A 158 22.73 23.68 14.23
N GLU A 159 22.89 23.52 15.55
CA GLU A 159 24.10 23.95 16.26
C GLU A 159 25.35 23.16 15.83
N LYS A 160 25.27 21.82 15.78
CA LYS A 160 26.42 20.97 15.48
C LYS A 160 26.88 20.99 14.03
N PHE A 161 25.97 21.22 13.09
CA PHE A 161 26.28 21.15 11.66
C PHE A 161 26.35 22.52 10.97
N LYS A 162 26.23 23.63 11.73
CA LYS A 162 26.34 24.99 11.20
C LYS A 162 27.61 25.22 10.39
N ASP A 163 28.74 24.68 10.85
CA ASP A 163 30.05 24.85 10.21
C ASP A 163 30.38 23.75 9.17
N TYR A 164 29.49 22.77 9.02
CA TYR A 164 29.70 21.58 8.18
C TYR A 164 28.52 21.39 7.20
N PRO A 165 28.48 22.17 6.10
CA PRO A 165 27.35 22.13 5.16
C PRO A 165 27.14 20.75 4.54
N GLY A 166 28.21 19.96 4.35
CA GLY A 166 28.11 18.58 3.88
C GLY A 166 27.30 17.66 4.80
N MET A 167 27.48 17.78 6.12
CA MET A 167 26.71 17.00 7.11
C MET A 167 25.24 17.41 7.12
N TRP A 168 24.97 18.71 6.91
CA TRP A 168 23.61 19.24 6.78
C TRP A 168 22.88 18.64 5.57
N ILE A 169 23.55 18.59 4.42
CA ILE A 169 23.00 17.98 3.19
C ILE A 169 22.77 16.48 3.40
N MET A 170 23.70 15.75 4.03
CA MET A 170 23.50 14.33 4.35
C MET A 170 22.27 14.10 5.25
N TRP A 171 22.08 14.95 6.25
CA TRP A 171 20.93 14.87 7.15
C TRP A 171 19.61 15.09 6.42
N VAL A 172 19.52 16.11 5.56
CA VAL A 172 18.33 16.33 4.73
C VAL A 172 18.05 15.12 3.86
N GLY A 173 19.08 14.52 3.27
CA GLY A 173 18.93 13.28 2.49
C GLY A 173 18.37 12.13 3.33
N LEU A 174 18.84 11.97 4.56
CA LEU A 174 18.34 10.97 5.51
C LEU A 174 16.88 11.22 5.90
N LEU A 175 16.48 12.47 6.13
CA LEU A 175 15.08 12.82 6.40
C LEU A 175 14.16 12.50 5.21
N VAL A 176 14.63 12.75 3.97
CA VAL A 176 13.89 12.36 2.76
C VAL A 176 13.69 10.85 2.71
N PHE A 177 14.70 10.04 3.06
CA PHE A 177 14.53 8.59 3.14
C PHE A 177 13.51 8.17 4.19
N ILE A 178 13.58 8.72 5.40
CA ILE A 178 12.63 8.42 6.47
C ILE A 178 11.21 8.74 6.01
N PHE A 179 11.01 9.91 5.40
CA PHE A 179 9.71 10.34 4.89
C PHE A 179 9.17 9.40 3.81
N VAL A 180 10.00 9.01 2.84
CA VAL A 180 9.63 8.07 1.78
C VAL A 180 9.27 6.69 2.35
N VAL A 181 10.03 6.22 3.35
CA VAL A 181 9.75 4.95 4.05
C VAL A 181 8.42 5.01 4.79
N ILE A 182 8.11 6.11 5.47
CA ILE A 182 6.81 6.30 6.15
C ILE A 182 5.66 6.22 5.15
N ILE A 183 5.76 6.92 4.01
CA ILE A 183 4.74 6.86 2.95
C ILE A 183 4.59 5.43 2.42
N PHE A 184 5.71 4.75 2.17
CA PHE A 184 5.71 3.37 1.69
C PHE A 184 5.01 2.42 2.67
N ILE A 185 5.33 2.52 3.97
CA ILE A 185 4.69 1.73 5.02
C ILE A 185 3.20 2.07 5.10
N GLY A 186 2.81 3.34 5.04
CA GLY A 186 1.41 3.76 5.07
C GLY A 186 0.60 3.13 3.94
N ILE A 187 1.14 3.12 2.70
CA ILE A 187 0.50 2.48 1.55
C ILE A 187 0.42 0.96 1.72
N MET A 188 1.47 0.32 2.24
CA MET A 188 1.47 -1.11 2.53
C MET A 188 0.39 -1.48 3.54
N ILE A 189 0.29 -0.76 4.66
CA ILE A 189 -0.71 -1.00 5.70
C ILE A 189 -2.11 -0.74 5.14
N TRP A 190 -2.28 0.32 4.34
CA TRP A 190 -3.56 0.61 3.69
C TRP A 190 -4.04 -0.54 2.79
N ASN A 191 -3.19 -1.01 1.88
CA ASN A 191 -3.56 -2.07 0.95
C ASN A 191 -3.87 -3.38 1.67
N LYS A 192 -3.09 -3.73 2.70
CA LYS A 192 -3.35 -4.91 3.54
C LYS A 192 -4.62 -4.76 4.37
N GLY A 193 -4.83 -3.59 4.96
CA GLY A 193 -5.98 -3.30 5.82
C GLY A 193 -7.29 -3.36 5.05
N VAL A 194 -7.36 -2.72 3.87
CA VAL A 194 -8.53 -2.78 2.99
C VAL A 194 -8.83 -4.23 2.59
N PHE A 195 -7.80 -5.00 2.23
CA PHE A 195 -7.96 -6.40 1.86
C PHE A 195 -8.50 -7.25 3.03
N TRP A 196 -7.93 -7.09 4.22
CA TRP A 196 -8.34 -7.82 5.42
C TRP A 196 -9.81 -7.56 5.80
N VAL A 197 -10.27 -6.32 5.68
CA VAL A 197 -11.68 -5.99 5.94
C VAL A 197 -12.59 -6.61 4.88
N LEU A 198 -12.22 -6.51 3.60
CA LEU A 198 -13.01 -7.09 2.51
C LEU A 198 -13.16 -8.60 2.63
N SER A 199 -12.10 -9.31 3.03
CA SER A 199 -12.16 -10.76 3.21
C SER A 199 -13.11 -11.14 4.33
N HIS A 200 -13.08 -10.43 5.47
CA HIS A 200 -13.97 -10.70 6.60
C HIS A 200 -15.43 -10.40 6.27
N VAL A 201 -15.71 -9.29 5.58
CA VAL A 201 -17.10 -8.95 5.23
C VAL A 201 -17.71 -9.99 4.31
N LYS A 202 -16.94 -10.50 3.33
CA LYS A 202 -17.48 -11.55 2.45
C LYS A 202 -17.58 -12.91 3.14
N GLU A 203 -16.66 -13.26 4.03
CA GLU A 203 -16.80 -14.48 4.82
C GLU A 203 -18.12 -14.47 5.61
N ILE A 204 -18.48 -13.32 6.19
CA ILE A 204 -19.76 -13.14 6.89
C ILE A 204 -20.95 -13.22 5.91
N GLU A 205 -20.87 -12.61 4.73
CA GLU A 205 -21.96 -12.66 3.73
C GLU A 205 -22.17 -14.10 3.21
N GLU A 206 -21.10 -14.83 2.92
CA GLU A 206 -21.15 -16.24 2.51
C GLU A 206 -21.73 -17.11 3.63
N GLU A 207 -21.35 -16.89 4.90
CA GLU A 207 -21.94 -17.60 6.05
C GLU A 207 -23.45 -17.36 6.18
N ILE A 208 -23.91 -16.11 5.99
CA ILE A 208 -25.33 -15.77 6.03
C ILE A 208 -26.10 -16.45 4.89
N GLU A 209 -25.57 -16.43 3.67
CA GLU A 209 -26.19 -17.12 2.52
C GLU A 209 -26.26 -18.64 2.74
N ILE A 210 -25.21 -19.24 3.28
CA ILE A 210 -25.17 -20.67 3.62
C ILE A 210 -26.22 -20.98 4.69
N GLU A 211 -26.31 -20.17 5.75
CA GLU A 211 -27.30 -20.38 6.81
C GLU A 211 -28.74 -20.22 6.28
N GLU A 212 -28.99 -19.26 5.39
CA GLU A 212 -30.29 -19.06 4.75
C GLU A 212 -30.65 -20.24 3.83
N ASN A 213 -29.68 -20.76 3.08
CA ASN A 213 -29.88 -21.94 2.24
C ASN A 213 -30.14 -23.20 3.08
N ILE A 214 -29.40 -23.40 4.18
CA ILE A 214 -29.66 -24.49 5.13
C ILE A 214 -31.06 -24.35 5.74
N LYS A 215 -31.50 -23.15 6.11
CA LYS A 215 -32.86 -22.90 6.58
C LYS A 215 -33.90 -23.25 5.51
N LYS A 216 -33.70 -22.82 4.27
CA LYS A 216 -34.60 -23.16 3.14
C LYS A 216 -34.65 -24.67 2.88
N GLU A 217 -33.52 -25.37 2.91
CA GLU A 217 -33.48 -26.83 2.75
C GLU A 217 -34.11 -27.56 3.94
N ALA A 218 -33.87 -27.11 5.17
CA ALA A 218 -34.49 -27.66 6.37
C ALA A 218 -36.02 -27.49 6.36
N ILE A 219 -36.51 -26.32 5.92
CA ILE A 219 -37.94 -26.06 5.76
C ILE A 219 -38.51 -26.96 4.66
N LYS A 220 -37.84 -27.09 3.52
CA LYS A 220 -38.28 -27.93 2.40
C LYS A 220 -38.38 -29.42 2.75
N ASN A 221 -37.53 -29.90 3.65
CA ASN A 221 -37.52 -31.29 4.10
C ASN A 221 -38.34 -31.55 5.39
N SER A 222 -39.06 -30.55 5.89
CA SER A 222 -39.80 -30.67 7.15
C SER A 222 -41.25 -31.14 6.95
N ASP A 223 -41.76 -31.91 7.92
CA ASP A 223 -43.13 -32.43 7.89
C ASP A 223 -44.19 -31.30 7.82
N GLU A 224 -45.35 -31.59 7.22
CA GLU A 224 -46.49 -30.66 7.04
C GLU A 224 -46.93 -29.97 8.36
N ARG A 225 -46.76 -30.66 9.49
CA ARG A 225 -47.07 -30.13 10.82
C ARG A 225 -46.07 -29.05 11.23
N THR A 226 -44.79 -29.27 10.97
CA THR A 226 -43.68 -28.36 11.27
C THR A 226 -43.76 -27.12 10.38
N LEU A 227 -44.09 -27.29 9.09
CA LEU A 227 -44.35 -26.19 8.15
C LEU A 227 -45.47 -25.25 8.62
N ARG A 228 -46.55 -25.82 9.18
CA ARG A 228 -47.68 -25.04 9.73
C ARG A 228 -47.27 -24.23 10.96
N ASP A 229 -46.45 -24.80 11.83
CA ASP A 229 -45.94 -24.12 13.02
C ASP A 229 -44.96 -23.00 12.66
N ILE A 230 -44.09 -23.22 11.66
CA ILE A 230 -43.18 -22.20 11.12
C ILE A 230 -43.96 -21.05 10.48
N TYR A 231 -44.92 -21.33 9.59
CA TYR A 231 -45.75 -20.28 8.97
C TYR A 231 -46.52 -19.46 10.01
N LYS A 232 -47.10 -20.13 11.02
CA LYS A 232 -47.82 -19.46 12.10
C LYS A 232 -46.88 -18.57 12.93
N LYS A 233 -45.63 -18.96 13.12
CA LYS A 233 -44.61 -18.21 13.85
C LYS A 233 -44.09 -17.00 13.04
N GLU A 234 -43.89 -17.15 11.74
CA GLU A 234 -43.39 -16.08 10.86
C GLU A 234 -44.46 -15.06 10.49
N MET A 235 -45.66 -15.51 10.11
CA MET A 235 -46.69 -14.66 9.53
C MET A 235 -47.78 -14.28 10.53
N GLY A 236 -47.79 -14.87 11.73
CA GLY A 236 -48.80 -14.63 12.78
C GLY A 236 -50.22 -15.09 12.41
N GLN A 237 -50.40 -15.74 11.25
CA GLN A 237 -51.69 -16.15 10.71
C GLN A 237 -51.87 -17.66 10.78
N LYS A 238 -53.13 -18.12 10.83
CA LYS A 238 -53.41 -19.56 10.82
C LYS A 238 -53.22 -20.11 9.39
N PRO A 239 -52.44 -21.19 9.20
CA PRO A 239 -52.22 -21.80 7.88
C PRO A 239 -53.47 -22.49 7.32
N ILE A 240 -54.38 -22.92 8.21
CA ILE A 240 -55.64 -23.58 7.85
C ILE A 240 -56.81 -22.79 8.40
N HIS A 241 -57.80 -22.53 7.56
CA HIS A 241 -59.09 -21.98 7.94
C HIS A 241 -60.21 -22.91 7.45
N ARG A 242 -61.07 -23.37 8.37
CA ARG A 242 -62.20 -24.29 8.07
C ARG A 242 -61.79 -25.54 7.27
N GLY A 243 -60.66 -26.15 7.65
CA GLY A 243 -60.15 -27.38 7.02
C GLY A 243 -59.54 -27.19 5.62
N ARG A 244 -59.46 -25.95 5.11
CA ARG A 244 -58.78 -25.62 3.85
C ARG A 244 -57.56 -24.73 4.10
N GLU A 245 -56.55 -24.90 3.26
CA GLU A 245 -55.36 -24.05 3.28
C GLU A 245 -55.71 -22.63 2.87
N THR A 246 -55.22 -21.65 3.64
CA THR A 246 -55.37 -20.23 3.31
C THR A 246 -54.57 -19.90 2.04
N SER A 247 -55.00 -18.88 1.29
CA SER A 247 -54.27 -18.42 0.10
C SER A 247 -52.85 -17.97 0.46
N GLY A 248 -52.69 -17.29 1.60
CA GLY A 248 -51.37 -16.87 2.11
C GLY A 248 -50.43 -18.04 2.43
N TYR A 249 -50.96 -19.15 2.94
CA TYR A 249 -50.14 -20.35 3.19
C TYR A 249 -49.71 -21.05 1.89
N ARG A 250 -50.60 -21.08 0.88
CA ARG A 250 -50.26 -21.61 -0.45
C ARG A 250 -49.21 -20.76 -1.17
N GLU A 251 -49.39 -19.45 -1.21
CA GLU A 251 -48.40 -18.54 -1.80
C GLU A 251 -47.04 -18.60 -1.08
N TRP A 252 -47.05 -18.80 0.24
CA TRP A 252 -45.82 -18.98 1.02
C TRP A 252 -45.12 -20.31 0.68
N LYS A 253 -45.86 -21.42 0.55
CA LYS A 253 -45.31 -22.71 0.09
C LYS A 253 -44.74 -22.63 -1.33
N ASP A 254 -45.47 -21.97 -2.24
CA ASP A 254 -45.03 -21.77 -3.64
C ASP A 254 -43.74 -20.94 -3.73
N LYS A 255 -43.62 -19.88 -2.91
CA LYS A 255 -42.38 -19.07 -2.82
C LYS A 255 -41.17 -19.86 -2.34
N LEU A 256 -41.39 -20.90 -1.54
CA LEU A 256 -40.35 -21.81 -1.04
C LEU A 256 -40.12 -23.02 -1.96
N GLY A 257 -40.90 -23.17 -3.04
CA GLY A 257 -40.80 -24.29 -3.97
C GLY A 257 -41.22 -25.63 -3.36
N ILE A 258 -42.12 -25.61 -2.36
CA ILE A 258 -42.65 -26.77 -1.65
C ILE A 258 -44.00 -27.11 -2.29
N LYS A 259 -44.13 -28.34 -2.82
CA LYS A 259 -45.37 -28.83 -3.44
C LYS A 259 -46.32 -29.41 -2.41
#